data_AF-F2VR63-F1
#
_entry.id   AF-F2VR63-F1
#
_cell.length_a   1.000
_cell.length_b   1.000
_cell.length_c   1.000
_cell.angle_alpha   90.00
_cell.angle_beta   90.00
_cell.angle_gamma   90.00
#
_symmetry.space_group_name_H-M   'P 1'
#
loop_
_entity.id
_entity.type
_entity.pdbx_description
1 polymer ?
#
loop_
_entity_poly.entity_id
_entity_poly.type
_entity_poly.pdbx_seq_one_letter_code
_entity_poly.pdbx_strand_id
1 'polypeptide(L)'
;PGEAEVPPKHPGVLKVEAILEKVQGLEQAVDNFEGKKTDKKYLMIEEYLTKELLALDSVDPEGRADVRQARRDGVRKVQTILEKLEQKAIDVPGQVQVYE
;
A
#
# COMPACT_ATOMS: atom_id res chain seq x y z
N PRO A 1 40.27 -9.57 -6.04
CA PRO A 1 38.79 -9.58 -5.99
C PRO A 1 38.30 -8.41 -5.13
N GLY A 2 37.91 -7.30 -5.76
CA GLY A 2 37.31 -6.18 -5.04
C GLY A 2 35.89 -6.55 -4.68
N GLU A 3 35.62 -6.79 -3.41
CA GLU A 3 34.26 -6.78 -2.89
C GLU A 3 33.74 -5.35 -3.11
N ALA A 4 32.89 -5.19 -4.13
CA ALA A 4 32.19 -3.95 -4.36
C ALA A 4 31.24 -3.76 -3.17
N GLU A 5 31.66 -2.98 -2.17
CA GLU A 5 30.81 -2.52 -1.09
C GLU A 5 29.62 -1.80 -1.71
N VAL A 6 28.46 -2.45 -1.68
CA VAL A 6 27.21 -1.85 -2.13
C VAL A 6 26.99 -0.63 -1.23
N PRO A 7 26.96 0.60 -1.76
CA PRO A 7 26.80 1.77 -0.92
C PRO A 7 25.51 1.62 -0.08
N PRO A 8 25.53 2.00 1.20
CA PRO A 8 24.39 1.81 2.08
C PRO A 8 23.14 2.46 1.46
N LYS A 9 22.05 1.69 1.40
CA LYS A 9 20.77 2.14 0.84
C LYS A 9 20.32 3.41 1.56
N HIS A 10 19.81 4.36 0.80
CA HIS A 10 19.30 5.61 1.36
C HIS A 10 18.17 5.34 2.36
N PRO A 11 18.08 6.07 3.50
CA PRO A 11 17.01 5.89 4.47
C PRO A 11 15.61 5.98 3.87
N GLY A 12 15.41 6.86 2.88
CA GLY A 12 14.16 6.97 2.12
C GLY A 12 13.80 5.69 1.34
N VAL A 13 14.79 5.02 0.72
CA VAL A 13 14.55 3.73 0.03
C VAL A 13 14.19 2.66 1.05
N LEU A 14 14.91 2.58 2.17
CA LEU A 14 14.65 1.61 3.23
C LEU A 14 13.24 1.78 3.82
N LYS A 15 12.78 3.02 4.02
CA LYS A 15 11.40 3.30 4.46
C LYS A 15 10.37 2.80 3.45
N VAL A 16 10.58 3.06 2.16
CA VAL A 16 9.69 2.56 1.11
C VAL A 16 9.68 1.04 1.07
N GLU A 17 10.84 0.37 1.16
CA GLU A 17 10.94 -1.09 1.20
C GLU A 17 10.16 -1.69 2.37
N ALA A 18 10.29 -1.11 3.58
CA ALA A 18 9.55 -1.56 4.75
C ALA A 18 8.02 -1.38 4.61
N ILE A 19 7.57 -0.31 3.94
CA ILE A 19 6.15 -0.12 3.64
C ILE A 19 5.69 -1.17 2.62
N LEU A 20 6.48 -1.40 1.56
CA LEU A 20 6.15 -2.39 0.52
C LEU A 20 6.01 -3.82 1.07
N GLU A 21 6.80 -4.18 2.08
CA GLU A 21 6.66 -5.46 2.78
C GLU A 21 5.28 -5.61 3.44
N LYS A 22 4.79 -4.56 4.10
CA LYS A 22 3.43 -4.56 4.69
C LYS A 22 2.35 -4.60 3.62
N VAL A 23 2.54 -3.83 2.53
CA VAL A 23 1.64 -3.82 1.38
C VAL A 23 1.52 -5.20 0.76
N GLN A 24 2.59 -6.01 0.74
CA GLN A 24 2.55 -7.39 0.26
C GLN A 24 1.64 -8.28 1.13
N GLY A 25 1.61 -8.08 2.45
CA GLY A 25 0.66 -8.77 3.33
C GLY A 25 -0.80 -8.35 3.07
N LEU A 26 -1.02 -7.05 2.82
CA LEU A 26 -2.34 -6.52 2.47
C LEU A 26 -2.81 -7.02 1.11
N GLU A 27 -1.92 -7.11 0.13
CA GLU A 27 -2.19 -7.69 -1.20
C GLU A 27 -2.70 -9.13 -1.07
N GLN A 28 -2.04 -9.96 -0.26
CA GLN A 28 -2.51 -11.32 0.03
C GLN A 28 -3.88 -11.33 0.74
N ALA A 29 -4.12 -10.38 1.64
CA ALA A 29 -5.42 -10.25 2.30
C ALA A 29 -6.53 -9.89 1.31
N VAL A 30 -6.25 -9.01 0.33
CA VAL A 30 -7.15 -8.67 -0.79
C VAL A 30 -7.35 -9.88 -1.71
N ASP A 31 -6.30 -10.62 -2.04
CA ASP A 31 -6.36 -11.81 -2.88
C ASP A 31 -7.24 -12.91 -2.29
N ASN A 32 -7.29 -13.01 -0.96
CA ASN A 32 -8.14 -13.93 -0.22
C ASN A 32 -9.42 -13.25 0.34
N PHE A 33 -9.70 -12.00 -0.05
CA PHE A 33 -10.92 -11.31 0.36
C PHE A 33 -12.11 -11.80 -0.47
N GLU A 34 -13.20 -12.13 0.23
CA GLU A 34 -14.52 -12.39 -0.31
C GLU A 34 -15.50 -11.77 0.68
N GLY A 35 -16.42 -10.93 0.19
CA GLY A 35 -17.33 -10.20 1.06
C GLY A 35 -17.91 -8.94 0.40
N LYS A 36 -18.55 -8.12 1.22
CA LYS A 36 -19.16 -6.84 0.85
C LYS A 36 -18.27 -5.68 1.26
N LYS A 37 -18.46 -4.52 0.61
CA LYS A 37 -17.79 -3.26 1.00
C LYS A 37 -18.10 -2.83 2.45
N THR A 38 -19.24 -3.27 2.99
CA THR A 38 -19.65 -3.00 4.38
C THR A 38 -19.06 -3.97 5.40
N ASP A 39 -18.37 -5.03 4.96
CA ASP A 39 -17.80 -5.99 5.87
C ASP A 39 -16.61 -5.38 6.62
N LYS A 40 -16.53 -5.65 7.93
CA LYS A 40 -15.43 -5.16 8.78
C LYS A 40 -14.05 -5.51 8.19
N LYS A 41 -13.91 -6.69 7.58
CA LYS A 41 -12.67 -7.12 6.93
C LYS A 41 -12.31 -6.22 5.74
N TYR A 42 -13.28 -5.81 4.92
CA TYR A 42 -13.06 -4.86 3.82
C TYR A 42 -12.54 -3.54 4.37
N LEU A 43 -13.28 -2.94 5.31
CA LEU A 43 -12.96 -1.63 5.88
C LEU A 43 -11.58 -1.62 6.55
N MET A 44 -11.21 -2.70 7.24
CA MET A 44 -9.88 -2.84 7.84
C MET A 44 -8.77 -2.90 6.79
N ILE A 45 -8.94 -3.71 5.73
CA ILE A 45 -7.92 -3.82 4.68
C ILE A 45 -7.78 -2.48 3.94
N GLU A 46 -8.90 -1.82 3.61
CA GLU A 46 -8.94 -0.49 3.00
C GLU A 46 -8.21 0.53 3.89
N GLU A 47 -8.55 0.61 5.18
CA GLU A 47 -7.92 1.52 6.13
C GLU A 47 -6.40 1.30 6.21
N TYR A 48 -5.94 0.04 6.27
CA TYR A 48 -4.51 -0.25 6.29
C TYR A 48 -3.81 0.13 4.98
N LEU A 49 -4.42 -0.14 3.83
CA LEU A 49 -3.89 0.28 2.53
C LEU A 49 -3.78 1.80 2.44
N THR A 50 -4.80 2.54 2.89
CA THR A 50 -4.75 4.02 2.93
C THR A 50 -3.66 4.52 3.88
N LYS A 51 -3.44 3.87 5.04
CA LYS A 51 -2.34 4.22 5.94
C LYS A 51 -0.97 4.03 5.28
N GLU A 52 -0.76 2.92 4.57
CA GLU A 52 0.51 2.68 3.86
C GLU A 52 0.69 3.66 2.68
N LEU A 53 -0.40 4.07 2.00
CA LEU A 53 -0.36 5.11 0.97
C LEU A 53 0.13 6.45 1.54
N LEU A 54 -0.45 6.89 2.66
CA LEU A 54 -0.02 8.12 3.35
C LEU A 54 1.43 8.02 3.85
N ALA A 55 1.83 6.84 4.35
CA ALA A 55 3.20 6.59 4.76
C ALA A 55 4.18 6.72 3.58
N LEU A 56 3.83 6.18 2.40
CA LEU A 56 4.64 6.34 1.19
C LEU A 56 4.75 7.81 0.79
N ASP A 57 3.64 8.56 0.77
CA ASP A 57 3.64 9.97 0.40
C ASP A 57 4.44 10.83 1.39
N SER A 58 4.53 10.43 2.66
CA SER A 58 5.34 11.10 3.68
C SER A 58 6.86 10.89 3.50
N VAL A 59 7.29 9.96 2.65
CA VAL A 59 8.72 9.71 2.41
C VAL A 59 9.32 10.86 1.59
N ASP A 60 10.20 11.63 2.25
CA ASP A 60 11.02 12.64 1.61
C ASP A 60 12.10 11.99 0.72
N PRO A 61 12.14 12.30 -0.59
CA PRO A 61 13.16 11.80 -1.49
C PRO A 61 14.53 12.49 -1.35
N GLU A 62 14.64 13.61 -0.63
CA GLU A 62 15.90 14.36 -0.44
C GLU A 62 16.64 14.64 -1.77
N GLY A 63 15.87 14.92 -2.83
CA GLY A 63 16.42 15.17 -4.16
C GLY A 63 16.89 13.92 -4.92
N ARG A 64 16.84 12.71 -4.35
CA ARG A 64 17.25 11.47 -5.01
C ARG A 64 16.18 10.87 -5.93
N ALA A 65 16.61 10.44 -7.12
CA ALA A 65 15.71 9.90 -8.14
C ALA A 65 15.22 8.48 -7.82
N ASP A 66 16.07 7.66 -7.20
CA ASP A 66 15.76 6.30 -6.77
C ASP A 66 14.63 6.27 -5.72
N VAL A 67 14.71 7.13 -4.70
CA VAL A 67 13.65 7.26 -3.68
C VAL A 67 12.34 7.74 -4.32
N ARG A 68 12.40 8.75 -5.21
CA ARG A 68 11.21 9.22 -5.93
C ARG A 68 10.55 8.12 -6.75
N GLN A 69 11.36 7.30 -7.42
CA GLN A 69 10.85 6.19 -8.23
C GLN A 69 10.23 5.12 -7.33
N ALA A 70 10.95 4.64 -6.32
CA ALA A 70 10.46 3.65 -5.38
C ALA A 70 9.13 4.09 -4.73
N ARG A 71 9.04 5.36 -4.31
CA ARG A 71 7.80 5.93 -3.74
C ARG A 71 6.66 5.89 -4.73
N ARG A 72 6.86 6.38 -5.96
CA ARG A 72 5.82 6.39 -7.01
C ARG A 72 5.35 4.98 -7.35
N ASP A 73 6.28 4.04 -7.46
CA ASP A 73 5.97 2.65 -7.79
C ASP A 73 5.20 1.99 -6.64
N GLY A 74 5.55 2.28 -5.38
CA GLY A 74 4.79 1.85 -4.22
C GLY A 74 3.39 2.46 -4.16
N VAL A 75 3.25 3.76 -4.41
CA VAL A 75 1.95 4.45 -4.45
C VAL A 75 1.03 3.79 -5.49
N ARG A 76 1.55 3.57 -6.71
CA ARG A 76 0.80 2.88 -7.77
C ARG A 76 0.40 1.48 -7.34
N LYS A 77 1.31 0.72 -6.72
CA LYS A 77 1.00 -0.63 -6.24
C LYS A 77 -0.15 -0.61 -5.22
N VAL A 78 -0.12 0.28 -4.23
CA VAL A 78 -1.19 0.39 -3.23
C VAL A 78 -2.52 0.77 -3.88
N GLN A 79 -2.52 1.71 -4.82
CA GLN A 79 -3.72 2.10 -5.59
C GLN A 79 -4.30 0.91 -6.37
N THR A 80 -3.47 0.15 -7.08
CA THR A 80 -3.92 -1.06 -7.79
C THR A 80 -4.52 -2.10 -6.84
N ILE A 81 -3.97 -2.25 -5.63
CA ILE A 81 -4.51 -3.19 -4.63
C ILE A 81 -5.85 -2.71 -4.07
N LEU A 82 -6.01 -1.40 -3.84
CA LEU A 82 -7.29 -0.80 -3.45
C LEU A 82 -8.36 -1.01 -4.52
N GLU A 83 -8.05 -0.72 -5.78
CA GLU A 83 -8.95 -0.95 -6.92
C GLU A 83 -9.35 -2.44 -7.01
N LYS A 84 -8.41 -3.35 -6.79
CA LYS A 84 -8.68 -4.79 -6.76
C LYS A 84 -9.62 -5.17 -5.61
N LEU A 85 -9.41 -4.60 -4.42
CA LEU A 85 -10.28 -4.82 -3.27
C LEU A 85 -11.71 -4.34 -3.57
N GLU A 86 -11.86 -3.15 -4.16
CA GLU A 86 -13.15 -2.60 -4.58
C GLU A 86 -13.86 -3.49 -5.60
N GLN A 87 -13.13 -4.02 -6.59
CA GLN A 87 -13.68 -4.91 -7.62
C GLN A 87 -14.09 -6.28 -7.07
N LYS A 88 -13.36 -6.79 -6.08
CA LYS A 88 -13.67 -8.08 -5.43
C LYS A 88 -14.83 -7.97 -4.45
N ALA A 89 -15.03 -6.80 -3.85
CA ALA A 89 -16.09 -6.58 -2.90
C ALA A 89 -17.44 -6.42 -3.62
N ILE A 90 -18.44 -7.14 -3.13
CA ILE A 90 -19.81 -6.97 -3.61
C ILE A 90 -20.30 -5.59 -3.16
N ASP A 91 -20.60 -4.74 -4.14
CA ASP A 91 -21.28 -3.47 -3.90
C ASP A 91 -22.76 -3.76 -3.64
N VAL A 92 -23.24 -3.38 -2.45
CA VAL A 92 -24.66 -3.53 -2.10
C VAL A 92 -25.31 -2.16 -2.20
N PRO A 93 -25.95 -1.83 -3.34
CA PRO A 93 -26.66 -0.57 -3.49
C PRO A 93 -27.79 -0.53 -2.46
N GLY A 94 -27.67 0.36 -1.46
CA GLY A 94 -28.69 0.58 -0.43
C GLY A 94 -28.22 0.52 1.03
N GLN A 95 -26.99 0.06 1.31
CA GLN A 95 -26.43 0.21 2.65
C GLN A 95 -25.65 1.53 2.76
N VAL A 96 -26.38 2.61 3.06
CA VAL A 96 -25.76 3.85 3.56
C VAL A 96 -25.13 3.51 4.91
N GLN A 97 -23.80 3.55 5.02
CA GLN A 97 -23.13 3.59 6.31
C GLN A 97 -23.54 4.89 7.01
N VAL A 98 -24.50 4.78 7.93
CA VAL A 98 -24.71 5.79 8.97
C VAL A 98 -23.48 5.73 9.88
N TYR A 99 -22.56 6.67 9.70
CA TYR A 99 -21.54 6.96 10.69
C TYR A 99 -22.23 7.73 11.83
N GLU A 100 -22.48 7.06 12.96
CA GLU A 100 -22.84 7.72 14.23
C GLU A 100 -21.59 8.23 14.95
#